data_AF-A0A6P7GRG6-F1
#
_entry.id   AF-A0A6P7GRG6-F1
#
_cell.length_a   1.000
_cell.length_b   1.000
_cell.length_c   1.000
_cell.angle_alpha   90.00
_cell.angle_beta   90.00
_cell.angle_gamma   90.00
#
_symmetry.space_group_name_H-M   'P 1'
#
loop_
_entity.id
_entity.type
_entity.pdbx_description
1 polymer ?
#
loop_
_entity_poly.entity_id
_entity_poly.type
_entity_poly.pdbx_seq_one_letter_code
_entity_poly.pdbx_strand_id
1 'polypeptide(L)'
;MFWDVKSRSQDPVQVLRDAKDCVTSIQVTDHEILAGSVDCSFRRYDLRNGRLDADFVGAPVVSVSFTHDGQCILAGSADNTVRLFDKNSGEMLGKYTGHRTDDVNIESAVITNDNFILSGSVTGELWCWDLVSAEVVKKFVHTRGRVLNSISIHPRKDVVLTASVGSIKVWGEPEVTITED
;
A
#
# COMPACT_ATOMS: atom_id res chain seq x y z
N MET A 1 -1.29 13.60 12.68
CA MET A 1 -1.34 14.08 14.08
C MET A 1 -1.05 12.91 14.99
N PHE A 2 -0.34 13.14 16.09
CA PHE A 2 -0.06 12.14 17.13
C PHE A 2 -0.93 12.40 18.34
N TRP A 3 -1.41 11.33 18.96
CA TRP A 3 -2.32 11.40 20.09
C TRP A 3 -1.79 10.47 21.19
N ASP A 4 -1.74 10.96 22.41
CA ASP A 4 -1.52 10.09 23.57
C ASP A 4 -2.87 9.53 24.01
N VAL A 5 -3.11 8.26 23.69
CA VAL A 5 -4.37 7.55 24.00
C VAL A 5 -4.55 7.37 25.52
N LYS A 6 -3.48 7.44 26.32
CA LYS A 6 -3.56 7.35 27.79
C LYS A 6 -3.82 8.70 28.44
N SER A 7 -3.48 9.79 27.76
CA SER A 7 -3.79 11.14 28.21
C SER A 7 -5.27 11.45 28.00
N ARG A 8 -5.84 12.25 28.91
CA ARG A 8 -7.18 12.84 28.70
C ARG A 8 -7.14 14.14 27.89
N SER A 9 -5.95 14.53 27.41
CA SER A 9 -5.78 15.71 26.56
C SER A 9 -6.52 15.55 25.24
N GLN A 10 -7.18 16.62 24.81
CA GLN A 10 -7.79 16.72 23.48
C GLN A 10 -6.86 17.37 22.46
N ASP A 11 -5.66 17.79 22.88
CA ASP A 11 -4.66 18.35 22.00
C ASP A 11 -3.72 17.24 21.49
N PRO A 12 -3.42 17.21 20.19
CA PRO A 12 -2.44 16.27 19.64
C PRO A 12 -1.05 16.57 20.22
N VAL A 13 -0.31 15.53 20.56
CA VAL A 13 1.08 15.62 21.07
C VAL A 13 1.99 16.27 20.04
N GLN A 14 1.77 15.97 18.76
CA GLN A 14 2.54 16.51 17.65
C GLN A 14 1.71 16.53 16.36
N VAL A 15 1.94 17.53 15.52
CA VAL A 15 1.29 17.66 14.21
C VAL A 15 2.36 17.82 13.14
N LEU A 16 2.42 16.87 12.20
CA LEU A 16 3.23 16.95 10.99
C LEU A 16 2.44 17.70 9.92
N ARG A 17 2.98 18.80 9.38
CA ARG A 17 2.26 19.74 8.48
C ARG A 17 2.92 19.87 7.11
N ASP A 18 3.81 18.94 6.77
CA ASP A 18 4.65 19.03 5.57
C ASP A 18 3.90 18.67 4.28
N ALA A 19 2.78 17.93 4.38
CA ALA A 19 1.90 17.63 3.26
C ALA A 19 1.17 18.90 2.79
N LYS A 20 1.24 19.17 1.48
CA LYS A 20 0.64 20.37 0.87
C LYS A 20 -0.80 20.15 0.41
N ASP A 21 -1.26 18.90 0.42
CA ASP A 21 -2.60 18.48 0.07
C ASP A 21 -3.02 17.29 0.95
N CYS A 22 -4.18 16.71 0.67
CA CYS A 22 -4.76 15.56 1.37
C CYS A 22 -3.74 14.43 1.52
N VAL A 23 -3.63 13.89 2.73
CA VAL A 23 -2.90 12.65 3.01
C VAL A 23 -3.87 11.50 2.81
N THR A 24 -3.57 10.63 1.85
CA THR A 24 -4.46 9.55 1.39
C THR A 24 -4.17 8.23 2.07
N SER A 25 -2.92 8.01 2.47
CA SER A 25 -2.46 6.76 3.04
C SER A 25 -1.34 7.01 4.04
N ILE A 26 -1.34 6.25 5.13
CA ILE A 26 -0.31 6.29 6.17
C ILE A 26 0.03 4.84 6.55
N GLN A 27 1.32 4.53 6.64
CA GLN A 27 1.84 3.32 7.27
C GLN A 27 2.84 3.71 8.36
N VAL A 28 2.77 3.01 9.48
CA VAL A 28 3.63 3.26 10.64
C VAL A 28 4.40 1.98 10.97
N THR A 29 5.70 2.12 11.20
CA THR A 29 6.57 1.09 11.78
C THR A 29 7.01 1.53 13.17
N ASP A 30 7.87 0.75 13.83
CA ASP A 30 8.38 1.08 15.17
C ASP A 30 9.07 2.46 15.26
N HIS A 31 9.64 2.95 14.15
CA HIS A 31 10.45 4.17 14.15
C HIS A 31 10.26 5.04 12.91
N GLU A 32 9.41 4.64 11.96
CA GLU A 32 9.18 5.39 10.75
C GLU A 32 7.70 5.55 10.47
N ILE A 33 7.35 6.66 9.83
CA ILE A 33 6.01 6.92 9.32
C ILE A 33 6.14 7.21 7.85
N LEU A 34 5.40 6.48 7.04
CA LEU A 34 5.26 6.72 5.62
C LEU A 34 3.89 7.31 5.36
N ALA A 35 3.83 8.41 4.61
CA ALA A 35 2.60 9.10 4.27
C ALA A 35 2.58 9.42 2.77
N GLY A 36 1.51 9.01 2.09
CA GLY A 36 1.22 9.37 0.71
C GLY A 36 0.28 10.57 0.64
N SER A 37 0.49 11.47 -0.31
CA SER A 37 -0.35 12.66 -0.49
C SER A 37 -0.74 12.90 -1.94
N VAL A 38 -1.90 13.54 -2.11
CA VAL A 38 -2.40 14.04 -3.40
C VAL A 38 -1.46 15.09 -4.00
N ASP A 39 -0.56 15.69 -3.20
CA ASP A 39 0.49 16.61 -3.67
C ASP A 39 1.61 15.94 -4.50
N CYS A 40 1.34 14.73 -4.98
CA CYS A 40 2.21 13.91 -5.82
C CYS A 40 3.51 13.48 -5.14
N SER A 41 3.58 13.56 -3.81
CA SER A 41 4.75 13.18 -3.04
C SER A 41 4.38 12.17 -1.97
N PHE A 42 5.32 11.29 -1.63
CA PHE A 42 5.28 10.56 -0.37
C PHE A 42 6.35 11.08 0.56
N ARG A 43 6.13 10.92 1.86
CA ARG A 43 6.98 11.43 2.92
C ARG A 43 7.27 10.32 3.91
N ARG A 44 8.54 10.18 4.25
CA ARG A 44 9.00 9.28 5.29
C ARG A 44 9.57 10.10 6.44
N TYR A 45 9.00 9.92 7.62
CA TYR A 45 9.44 10.54 8.86
C TYR A 45 10.16 9.49 9.70
N ASP A 46 11.47 9.65 9.89
CA ASP A 46 12.26 8.88 10.84
C ASP A 46 12.15 9.54 12.22
N LEU A 47 11.49 8.85 13.15
CA LEU A 47 11.20 9.35 14.50
C LEU A 47 12.43 9.31 15.41
N ARG A 48 13.42 8.46 15.13
CA ARG A 48 14.64 8.35 15.93
C ARG A 48 15.60 9.49 15.61
N ASN A 49 15.76 9.77 14.33
CA ASN A 49 16.67 10.80 13.84
C ASN A 49 16.00 12.17 13.67
N GLY A 50 14.66 12.23 13.76
CA GLY A 50 13.90 13.44 13.50
C GLY A 50 14.04 13.92 12.05
N ARG A 51 14.22 12.98 11.10
CA ARG A 51 14.47 13.28 9.69
C ARG A 51 13.20 13.11 8.88
N LEU A 52 12.98 14.03 7.94
CA LEU A 52 11.94 13.93 6.93
C LEU A 52 12.62 13.75 5.57
N ASP A 53 12.32 12.63 4.91
CA ASP A 53 12.64 12.40 3.52
C ASP A 53 11.35 12.52 2.70
N ALA A 54 11.38 13.21 1.56
CA ALA A 54 10.21 13.43 0.73
C ALA A 54 10.58 13.28 -0.74
N ASP A 55 9.90 12.36 -1.43
CA ASP A 55 10.17 12.05 -2.83
C ASP A 55 8.94 12.34 -3.69
N PHE A 56 9.21 12.85 -4.90
CA PHE A 56 8.19 13.26 -5.84
C PHE A 56 7.91 12.15 -6.85
N VAL A 57 6.65 11.74 -6.93
CA VAL A 57 6.17 10.65 -7.80
C VAL A 57 5.76 11.17 -9.18
N GLY A 58 5.36 12.44 -9.29
CA GLY A 58 4.87 13.04 -10.54
C GLY A 58 3.38 12.87 -10.81
N ALA A 59 2.65 12.19 -9.93
CA ALA A 59 1.20 12.03 -9.98
C ALA A 59 0.64 11.81 -8.57
N PRO A 60 -0.66 12.10 -8.32
CA PRO A 60 -1.25 12.02 -6.99
C PRO A 60 -1.05 10.65 -6.35
N VAL A 61 -0.46 10.62 -5.16
CA VAL A 61 -0.21 9.37 -4.44
C VAL A 61 -1.46 9.00 -3.68
N VAL A 62 -1.98 7.81 -3.98
CA VAL A 62 -3.23 7.29 -3.41
C VAL A 62 -2.96 6.25 -2.33
N SER A 63 -1.83 5.55 -2.42
CA SER A 63 -1.43 4.56 -1.43
C SER A 63 0.09 4.45 -1.35
N VAL A 64 0.59 4.18 -0.15
CA VAL A 64 2.02 3.97 0.10
C VAL A 64 2.23 2.76 0.99
N SER A 65 3.33 2.06 0.78
CA SER A 65 3.68 0.92 1.63
C SER A 65 5.18 0.63 1.67
N PHE A 66 5.66 0.08 2.78
CA PHE A 66 7.01 -0.47 2.88
C PHE A 66 7.06 -1.91 2.35
N THR A 67 8.21 -2.30 1.79
CA THR A 67 8.55 -3.72 1.65
C THR A 67 8.73 -4.40 2.99
N HIS A 68 8.56 -5.73 3.04
CA HIS A 68 8.68 -6.49 4.27
C HIS A 68 10.13 -6.48 4.80
N ASP A 69 11.11 -6.49 3.89
CA ASP A 69 12.52 -6.23 4.18
C ASP A 69 12.83 -4.77 4.61
N GLY A 70 11.86 -3.86 4.43
CA GLY A 70 11.94 -2.45 4.77
C GLY A 70 12.99 -1.67 3.97
N GLN A 71 13.47 -2.19 2.83
CA GLN A 71 14.48 -1.53 1.98
C GLN A 71 13.87 -0.65 0.89
N CYS A 72 12.62 -0.88 0.52
CA CYS A 72 11.95 -0.15 -0.55
C CYS A 72 10.59 0.41 -0.11
N ILE A 73 10.10 1.35 -0.90
CA ILE A 73 8.80 1.98 -0.77
C ILE A 73 8.02 1.74 -2.05
N LEU A 74 6.78 1.31 -1.90
CA LEU A 74 5.81 1.21 -2.97
C LEU A 74 4.86 2.38 -2.91
N ALA A 75 4.66 3.05 -4.04
CA ALA A 75 3.73 4.15 -4.19
C ALA A 75 2.71 3.82 -5.29
N GLY A 76 1.45 3.65 -4.89
CA GLY A 76 0.32 3.61 -5.79
C GLY A 76 -0.10 5.02 -6.15
N SER A 77 -0.31 5.27 -7.44
CA SER A 77 -0.62 6.59 -7.97
C SER A 77 -1.91 6.59 -8.80
N ALA A 78 -2.60 7.74 -8.82
CA ALA A 78 -3.82 7.94 -9.59
C ALA A 78 -3.62 7.90 -11.12
N ASP A 79 -2.37 7.93 -11.60
CA ASP A 79 -2.01 7.79 -13.03
C ASP A 79 -2.04 6.33 -13.54
N ASN A 80 -2.67 5.43 -12.79
CA ASN A 80 -2.68 4.00 -13.11
C ASN A 80 -1.28 3.38 -13.19
N THR A 81 -0.41 3.77 -12.25
CA THR A 81 0.89 3.14 -12.08
C THR A 81 1.17 2.85 -10.60
N VAL A 82 1.89 1.76 -10.36
CA VAL A 82 2.54 1.53 -9.07
C VAL A 82 4.04 1.69 -9.31
N ARG A 83 4.73 2.38 -8.43
CA ARG A 83 6.17 2.61 -8.54
C ARG A 83 6.88 2.09 -7.31
N LEU A 84 8.04 1.48 -7.51
CA LEU A 84 8.96 1.03 -6.46
C LEU A 84 10.10 2.04 -6.36
N PHE A 85 10.40 2.45 -5.14
CA PHE A 85 11.48 3.38 -4.81
C PHE A 85 12.43 2.73 -3.81
N ASP A 86 13.72 2.96 -3.98
CA ASP A 86 14.71 2.69 -2.94
C ASP A 86 14.48 3.63 -1.77
N LYS A 87 14.38 3.09 -0.56
CA LYS A 87 14.06 3.87 0.64
C LYS A 87 15.17 4.83 1.05
N ASN A 88 16.42 4.54 0.70
CA ASN A 88 17.57 5.30 1.16
C ASN A 88 17.98 6.39 0.15
N SER A 89 17.97 6.07 -1.14
CA SER A 89 18.34 7.01 -2.20
C SER A 89 17.16 7.81 -2.75
N GLY A 90 15.92 7.32 -2.58
CA GLY A 90 14.74 7.89 -3.23
C GLY A 90 14.68 7.60 -4.74
N GLU A 91 15.55 6.73 -5.25
CA GLU A 91 15.59 6.38 -6.67
C GLU A 91 14.42 5.47 -7.04
N MET A 92 13.78 5.72 -8.18
CA MET A 92 12.75 4.83 -8.71
C MET A 92 13.38 3.57 -9.30
N LEU A 93 13.16 2.44 -8.64
CA LEU A 93 13.68 1.13 -9.04
C LEU A 93 12.80 0.41 -10.06
N GLY A 94 11.49 0.67 -10.03
CA GLY A 94 10.53 -0.08 -10.86
C GLY A 94 9.22 0.65 -11.09
N LYS A 95 8.55 0.31 -12.19
CA LYS A 95 7.25 0.85 -12.56
C LYS A 95 6.35 -0.27 -13.07
N TYR A 96 5.27 -0.54 -12.33
CA TYR A 96 4.28 -1.56 -12.64
C TYR A 96 3.09 -0.89 -13.30
N THR A 97 2.78 -1.38 -14.49
CA THR A 97 1.72 -0.86 -15.35
C THR A 97 0.84 -1.99 -15.83
N GLY A 98 -0.24 -1.65 -16.53
CA GLY A 98 -1.16 -2.60 -17.12
C GLY A 98 -2.49 -2.68 -16.38
N HIS A 99 -2.57 -2.24 -15.11
CA HIS A 99 -3.87 -2.04 -14.46
C HIS A 99 -4.59 -0.91 -15.17
N ARG A 100 -5.56 -1.32 -15.98
CA ARG A 100 -6.29 -0.45 -16.88
C ARG A 100 -7.65 -0.21 -16.27
N THR A 101 -7.95 1.04 -15.91
CA THR A 101 -9.33 1.46 -15.76
C THR A 101 -9.54 2.81 -16.40
N ASP A 102 -10.60 2.84 -17.20
CA ASP A 102 -11.17 3.99 -17.87
C ASP A 102 -11.89 4.92 -16.84
N ASP A 103 -11.66 4.69 -15.54
CA ASP A 103 -12.15 5.43 -14.38
C ASP A 103 -11.03 5.53 -13.33
N VAL A 104 -10.94 6.70 -12.71
CA VAL A 104 -9.70 7.38 -12.25
C VAL A 104 -9.25 7.01 -10.82
N ASN A 105 -9.82 6.00 -10.16
CA ASN A 105 -9.63 5.86 -8.71
C ASN A 105 -9.03 4.52 -8.27
N ILE A 106 -7.71 4.38 -8.34
CA ILE A 106 -7.06 3.27 -7.63
C ILE A 106 -7.11 3.59 -6.13
N GLU A 107 -8.10 3.05 -5.44
CA GLU A 107 -8.18 3.21 -3.98
C GLU A 107 -7.45 2.12 -3.19
N SER A 108 -6.87 1.11 -3.83
CA SER A 108 -6.49 -0.09 -3.08
C SER A 108 -4.99 -0.34 -2.97
N ALA A 109 -4.49 0.04 -1.79
CA ALA A 109 -3.38 -0.53 -1.01
C ALA A 109 -2.37 -1.39 -1.80
N VAL A 110 -1.16 -0.86 -1.94
CA VAL A 110 -0.02 -1.63 -2.42
C VAL A 110 0.55 -2.43 -1.25
N ILE A 111 0.55 -3.76 -1.32
CA ILE A 111 1.12 -4.62 -0.27
C ILE A 111 2.00 -5.69 -0.91
N THR A 112 3.06 -6.08 -0.21
CA THR A 112 4.15 -6.91 -0.72
C THR A 112 4.57 -8.00 0.26
N ASN A 113 4.92 -9.18 -0.27
CA ASN A 113 5.62 -10.28 0.41
C ASN A 113 7.08 -10.40 -0.09
N ASP A 114 7.66 -9.30 -0.55
CA ASP A 114 8.99 -9.15 -1.18
C ASP A 114 9.23 -9.94 -2.48
N ASN A 115 8.27 -10.77 -2.90
CA ASN A 115 8.27 -11.42 -4.20
C ASN A 115 7.21 -10.86 -5.15
N PHE A 116 6.07 -10.42 -4.59
CA PHE A 116 4.91 -9.99 -5.37
C PHE A 116 4.37 -8.66 -4.86
N ILE A 117 3.85 -7.87 -5.79
CA ILE A 117 3.10 -6.65 -5.50
C ILE A 117 1.64 -6.91 -5.79
N LEU A 118 0.77 -6.54 -4.85
CA LEU A 118 -0.67 -6.59 -5.00
C LEU A 118 -1.25 -5.18 -5.08
N SER A 119 -2.19 -4.97 -6.02
CA SER A 119 -2.99 -3.74 -6.10
C SER A 119 -4.44 -4.09 -6.40
N GLY A 120 -5.35 -3.40 -5.74
CA GLY A 120 -6.78 -3.53 -6.01
C GLY A 120 -7.27 -2.52 -7.04
N SER A 121 -8.31 -2.90 -7.78
CA SER A 121 -8.95 -2.07 -8.80
C SER A 121 -10.41 -1.75 -8.45
N VAL A 122 -10.91 -0.63 -9.00
CA VAL A 122 -12.34 -0.23 -9.00
C VAL A 122 -13.22 -1.30 -9.64
N THR A 123 -12.68 -2.05 -10.59
CA THR A 123 -13.40 -3.12 -11.30
C THR A 123 -13.62 -4.37 -10.44
N GLY A 124 -13.02 -4.43 -9.25
CA GLY A 124 -13.06 -5.58 -8.34
C GLY A 124 -12.04 -6.65 -8.67
N GLU A 125 -11.05 -6.29 -9.48
CA GLU A 125 -9.90 -7.10 -9.80
C GLU A 125 -8.77 -6.82 -8.80
N LEU A 126 -8.07 -7.88 -8.41
CA LEU A 126 -6.81 -7.83 -7.69
C LEU A 126 -5.71 -8.19 -8.67
N TRP A 127 -4.80 -7.25 -8.89
CA TRP A 127 -3.66 -7.40 -9.76
C TRP A 127 -2.45 -7.84 -8.95
N CYS A 128 -1.70 -8.80 -9.50
CA CYS A 128 -0.49 -9.33 -8.90
C CYS A 128 0.65 -9.23 -9.93
N TRP A 129 1.68 -8.48 -9.57
CA TRP A 129 2.92 -8.38 -10.34
C TRP A 129 4.06 -9.07 -9.61
N ASP A 130 5.02 -9.56 -10.37
CA ASP A 130 6.31 -9.97 -9.84
C ASP A 130 7.16 -8.72 -9.55
N LEU A 131 7.79 -8.67 -8.37
CA LEU A 131 8.52 -7.51 -7.90
C LEU A 131 9.70 -7.17 -8.83
N VAL A 132 10.44 -8.18 -9.31
CA VAL A 132 11.70 -7.99 -10.03
C VAL A 132 11.47 -7.76 -11.52
N SER A 133 10.63 -8.58 -12.15
CA SER A 133 10.36 -8.50 -13.59
C SER A 133 9.33 -7.44 -13.97
N ALA A 134 8.55 -6.95 -13.01
CA ALA A 134 7.42 -6.05 -13.22
C ALA A 134 6.33 -6.60 -14.17
N GLU A 135 6.33 -7.91 -14.41
CA GLU A 135 5.33 -8.58 -15.22
C GLU A 135 4.09 -8.93 -14.39
N VAL A 136 2.93 -8.92 -15.05
CA VAL A 136 1.67 -9.33 -14.42
C VAL A 136 1.66 -10.85 -14.31
N VAL A 137 1.78 -11.36 -13.08
CA VAL A 137 1.77 -12.80 -12.78
C VAL A 137 0.35 -13.33 -12.84
N LYS A 138 -0.58 -12.68 -12.12
CA LYS A 138 -1.97 -13.12 -11.98
C LYS A 138 -2.94 -11.95 -11.86
N LYS A 139 -4.18 -12.20 -12.26
CA LYS A 139 -5.33 -11.33 -12.02
C LYS A 139 -6.41 -12.16 -11.34
N PHE A 140 -6.78 -11.76 -10.14
CA PHE A 140 -7.89 -12.38 -9.41
C PHE A 140 -9.11 -11.49 -9.47
N VAL A 141 -10.30 -12.08 -9.50
CA VAL A 141 -11.55 -11.33 -9.51
C VAL A 141 -12.27 -11.59 -8.20
N HIS A 142 -12.36 -10.57 -7.35
CA HIS A 142 -13.13 -10.66 -6.12
C HIS A 142 -14.62 -10.61 -6.42
N THR A 143 -15.08 -9.50 -6.98
CA THR A 143 -16.48 -9.26 -7.34
C THR A 143 -16.52 -8.38 -8.58
N ARG A 144 -17.07 -8.86 -9.68
CA ARG A 144 -17.09 -8.09 -10.94
C ARG A 144 -17.90 -6.80 -10.79
N GLY A 145 -17.33 -5.67 -11.19
CA GLY A 145 -18.01 -4.38 -11.23
C GLY A 145 -18.32 -3.81 -9.85
N ARG A 146 -17.53 -4.17 -8.84
CA ARG A 146 -17.56 -3.57 -7.50
C ARG A 146 -16.15 -3.28 -7.05
N VAL A 147 -15.96 -2.12 -6.44
CA VAL A 147 -14.66 -1.66 -5.95
C VAL A 147 -14.09 -2.65 -4.94
N LEU A 148 -12.81 -2.99 -5.11
CA LEU A 148 -12.04 -3.61 -4.05
C LEU A 148 -11.62 -2.48 -3.11
N ASN A 149 -12.06 -2.53 -1.85
CA ASN A 149 -11.89 -1.41 -0.91
C ASN A 149 -10.67 -1.59 -0.02
N SER A 150 -10.31 -2.83 0.31
CA SER A 150 -9.23 -3.12 1.23
C SER A 150 -8.58 -4.45 0.90
N ILE A 151 -7.27 -4.48 1.08
CA ILE A 151 -6.42 -5.65 0.97
C ILE A 151 -5.64 -5.72 2.28
N SER A 152 -5.45 -6.92 2.82
CA SER A 152 -4.62 -7.15 3.99
C SER A 152 -3.87 -8.45 3.81
N ILE A 153 -2.56 -8.45 4.08
CA ILE A 153 -1.74 -9.65 3.99
C ILE A 153 -1.47 -10.18 5.40
N HIS A 154 -1.49 -11.50 5.53
CA HIS A 154 -1.11 -12.15 6.77
C HIS A 154 0.39 -11.97 7.05
N PRO A 155 0.81 -11.57 8.27
CA PRO A 155 2.20 -11.19 8.56
C PRO A 155 3.23 -12.34 8.50
N ARG A 156 2.77 -13.60 8.35
CA ARG A 156 3.64 -14.81 8.38
C ARG A 156 3.31 -15.88 7.33
N LYS A 157 2.15 -15.79 6.68
CA LYS A 157 1.65 -16.83 5.77
C LYS A 157 1.34 -16.14 4.45
N ASP A 158 1.46 -16.86 3.34
CA ASP A 158 1.08 -16.37 2.02
C ASP A 158 -0.44 -16.40 1.84
N VAL A 159 -1.12 -15.63 2.69
CA VAL A 159 -2.57 -15.50 2.73
C VAL A 159 -2.93 -14.02 2.62
N VAL A 160 -3.86 -13.73 1.72
CA VAL A 160 -4.34 -12.39 1.43
C VAL A 160 -5.84 -12.33 1.73
N LEU A 161 -6.25 -11.32 2.48
CA LEU A 161 -7.63 -10.94 2.69
C LEU A 161 -7.96 -9.80 1.76
N THR A 162 -9.12 -9.88 1.12
CA THR A 162 -9.65 -8.80 0.29
C THR A 162 -11.08 -8.52 0.68
N ALA A 163 -11.45 -7.25 0.75
CA ALA A 163 -12.81 -6.83 1.06
C ALA A 163 -13.40 -6.03 -0.10
N SER A 164 -14.61 -6.41 -0.51
CA SER A 164 -15.45 -5.64 -1.43
C SER A 164 -16.85 -5.49 -0.84
N VAL A 165 -17.73 -4.79 -1.56
CA VAL A 165 -19.11 -4.55 -1.12
C VAL A 165 -19.81 -5.88 -0.83
N GLY A 166 -20.14 -6.10 0.45
CA GLY A 166 -20.92 -7.25 0.92
C GLY A 166 -20.16 -8.58 1.02
N SER A 167 -18.84 -8.62 0.80
CA SER A 167 -18.07 -9.87 0.93
C SER A 167 -16.60 -9.64 1.28
N ILE A 168 -16.05 -10.54 2.08
CA ILE A 168 -14.62 -10.66 2.36
C ILE A 168 -14.18 -12.03 1.86
N LYS A 169 -13.12 -12.09 1.06
CA LYS A 169 -12.51 -13.34 0.60
C LYS A 169 -11.11 -13.50 1.16
N VAL A 170 -10.77 -14.75 1.42
CA VAL A 170 -9.43 -15.19 1.80
C VAL A 170 -8.82 -15.91 0.59
N TRP A 171 -7.62 -15.52 0.21
CA TRP A 171 -6.83 -16.14 -0.85
C TRP A 171 -5.59 -16.74 -0.21
N GLY A 172 -5.31 -18.00 -0.48
CA GLY A 172 -4.16 -18.72 0.06
C GLY A 172 -4.26 -20.19 -0.30
N GLU A 173 -3.23 -20.96 0.01
CA GLU A 173 -3.34 -22.42 -0.06
C GLU A 173 -4.37 -22.91 0.96
N PRO A 174 -5.27 -23.83 0.58
CA PRO A 174 -6.18 -24.43 1.54
C PRO A 174 -5.36 -25.17 2.60
N GLU A 175 -5.65 -24.92 3.88
CA GLU A 175 -5.11 -25.78 4.93
C GLU A 175 -5.56 -27.22 4.62
N VAL A 176 -4.60 -28.10 4.39
CA VAL A 176 -4.87 -29.54 4.26
C VAL A 176 -5.33 -29.98 5.64
N THR A 177 -6.65 -30.02 5.84
CA THR A 177 -7.24 -30.68 6.99
C THR A 177 -6.92 -32.16 6.83
N ILE A 178 -5.87 -32.62 7.51
CA ILE A 178 -5.66 -34.05 7.70
C ILE A 178 -6.82 -34.49 8.59
N THR A 179 -7.87 -35.02 7.98
CA THR A 179 -8.88 -35.78 8.70
C THR A 179 -8.17 -37.02 9.21
N GLU A 180 -7.89 -37.07 10.51
CA GLU A 180 -7.54 -38.33 11.17
C GLU A 180 -8.76 -39.27 11.06
N ASP A 181 -8.54 -40.44 10.44
CA ASP A 181 -9.51 -41.53 10.29
C ASP A 181 -9.83 -42.22 11.63
#